data_AF-A0A7W6KF12-F1
#
_entry.id   AF-A0A7W6KF12-F1
#
_cell.length_a   1.000
_cell.length_b   1.000
_cell.length_c   1.000
_cell.angle_alpha   90.00
_cell.angle_beta   90.00
_cell.angle_gamma   90.00
#
_symmetry.space_group_name_H-M   'P 1'
#
loop_
_entity.id
_entity.type
_entity.pdbx_description
1 polymer ?
#
loop_
_entity_poly.entity_id
_entity_poly.type
_entity_poly.pdbx_seq_one_letter_code
_entity_poly.pdbx_strand_id
1 'polypeptide(L)'
;MLTKEKQTQKFYWLKYEISAIQSLIQNSPGIDQFVFCYFFPETDQPAKPLLLIAYGYMATSNQYSSYFDKLEVYNNSALDLSGPIIMSNNIISLADILLLINTPDENGDKPDYLVFIPNVNRGHVFYDIKRFKRIDTGDVELLHNNDTGPIFTNPSPPATISVH
;
A
#
# COMPACT_ATOMS: atom_id res chain seq x y z
N MET A 1 32.52 11.34 -22.49
CA MET A 1 31.90 10.95 -21.20
C MET A 1 30.48 10.53 -21.50
N LEU A 2 30.15 9.24 -21.37
CA LEU A 2 28.75 8.80 -21.37
C LEU A 2 28.14 9.28 -20.05
N THR A 3 27.28 10.28 -20.11
CA THR A 3 26.36 10.59 -19.01
C THR A 3 25.59 9.32 -18.72
N LYS A 4 25.89 8.67 -17.59
CA LYS A 4 25.16 7.50 -17.12
C LYS A 4 23.71 7.98 -16.90
N GLU A 5 22.80 7.65 -17.81
CA GLU A 5 21.39 7.95 -17.63
C GLU A 5 20.98 7.37 -16.28
N LYS A 6 20.53 8.24 -15.37
CA LYS A 6 19.96 7.78 -14.11
C LYS A 6 18.62 7.15 -14.48
N GLN A 7 18.53 5.83 -14.35
CA GLN A 7 17.26 5.11 -14.46
C GLN A 7 16.25 5.82 -13.54
N THR A 8 15.16 6.29 -14.14
CA THR A 8 14.06 6.94 -13.45
C THR A 8 12.87 6.00 -13.48
N GLN A 9 12.36 5.65 -12.31
CA GLN A 9 11.25 4.72 -12.14
C GLN A 9 10.05 5.48 -11.57
N LYS A 10 8.87 5.24 -12.17
CA LYS A 10 7.60 5.74 -11.67
C LYS A 10 7.01 4.78 -10.66
N PHE A 11 6.64 5.31 -9.50
CA PHE A 11 5.85 4.63 -8.48
C PHE A 11 4.48 5.30 -8.43
N TYR A 12 3.44 4.58 -8.82
CA TYR A 12 2.09 5.14 -8.85
C TYR A 12 1.47 5.15 -7.46
N TRP A 13 0.51 6.05 -7.27
CA TRP A 13 -0.42 5.96 -6.16
C TRP A 13 -1.36 4.80 -6.45
N LEU A 14 -1.60 3.97 -5.44
CA LEU A 14 -2.31 2.72 -5.63
C LEU A 14 -3.55 2.64 -4.75
N LYS A 15 -4.65 2.25 -5.36
CA LYS A 15 -5.97 2.11 -4.73
C LYS A 15 -6.20 0.68 -4.32
N TYR A 16 -6.75 0.48 -3.12
CA TYR A 16 -7.20 -0.81 -2.62
C TYR A 16 -8.63 -0.71 -2.06
N GLU A 17 -9.57 -1.36 -2.74
CA GLU A 17 -10.99 -1.35 -2.36
C GLU A 17 -11.22 -2.02 -1.00
N ILE A 18 -12.07 -1.44 -0.15
CA ILE A 18 -12.39 -2.06 1.14
C ILE A 18 -13.06 -3.42 0.95
N SER A 19 -13.89 -3.58 -0.09
CA SER A 19 -14.51 -4.87 -0.41
C SER A 19 -13.49 -5.94 -0.78
N ALA A 20 -12.41 -5.58 -1.47
CA ALA A 20 -11.32 -6.50 -1.79
C ALA A 20 -10.51 -6.86 -0.53
N ILE A 21 -10.17 -5.87 0.30
CA ILE A 21 -9.51 -6.08 1.61
C ILE A 21 -10.31 -7.06 2.47
N GLN A 22 -11.62 -6.85 2.60
CA GLN A 22 -12.52 -7.73 3.34
C GLN A 22 -12.55 -9.14 2.75
N SER A 23 -12.58 -9.25 1.41
CA SER A 23 -12.52 -10.54 0.72
C SER A 23 -11.21 -11.28 1.00
N LEU A 24 -10.07 -10.60 0.98
CA LEU A 24 -8.78 -11.20 1.31
C LEU A 24 -8.75 -11.71 2.75
N ILE A 25 -9.22 -10.92 3.73
CA ILE A 25 -9.32 -11.33 5.14
C ILE A 25 -10.19 -12.59 5.27
N GLN A 26 -11.37 -12.58 4.63
CA GLN A 26 -12.30 -13.71 4.68
C GLN A 26 -11.72 -14.98 4.06
N ASN A 27 -10.94 -14.85 2.98
CA ASN A 27 -10.30 -15.97 2.28
C ASN A 27 -8.94 -16.36 2.87
N SER A 28 -8.47 -15.68 3.93
CA SER A 28 -7.18 -15.94 4.57
C SER A 28 -7.32 -16.18 6.09
N PRO A 29 -7.94 -17.30 6.52
CA PRO A 29 -8.10 -17.58 7.95
C PRO A 29 -6.75 -17.60 8.68
N GLY A 30 -6.68 -16.87 9.79
CA GLY A 30 -5.46 -16.75 10.60
C GLY A 30 -4.45 -15.72 10.10
N ILE A 31 -4.82 -14.86 9.14
CA ILE A 31 -4.01 -13.72 8.71
C ILE A 31 -3.61 -12.84 9.90
N ASP A 32 -2.33 -12.50 9.97
CA ASP A 32 -1.75 -11.59 10.97
C ASP A 32 -1.31 -10.27 10.33
N GLN A 33 -0.87 -10.32 9.07
CA GLN A 33 -0.27 -9.22 8.34
C GLN A 33 -0.71 -9.22 6.88
N PHE A 34 -0.75 -8.04 6.28
CA PHE A 34 -0.76 -7.88 4.83
C PHE A 34 0.66 -7.63 4.35
N VAL A 35 1.04 -8.32 3.28
CA VAL A 35 2.34 -8.17 2.61
C VAL A 35 2.10 -7.72 1.18
N PHE A 36 2.64 -6.56 0.85
CA PHE A 36 2.56 -5.94 -0.45
C PHE A 36 3.88 -6.14 -1.22
N CYS A 37 3.78 -6.87 -2.32
CA CYS A 37 4.91 -7.19 -3.20
C CYS A 37 4.84 -6.38 -4.48
N TYR A 38 5.98 -5.91 -4.97
CA TYR A 38 6.05 -5.22 -6.26
C TYR A 38 5.77 -6.17 -7.42
N PHE A 39 4.90 -5.74 -8.34
CA PHE A 39 4.47 -6.52 -9.47
C PHE A 39 4.59 -5.71 -10.76
N PHE A 40 5.33 -6.28 -11.73
CA PHE A 40 5.36 -5.83 -13.10
C PHE A 40 4.34 -6.65 -13.89
N PRO A 41 3.20 -6.07 -14.30
CA PRO A 41 2.14 -6.83 -14.97
C PRO A 41 2.57 -7.47 -16.27
N GLU A 42 3.45 -6.82 -17.04
CA GLU A 42 4.09 -7.37 -18.22
C GLU A 42 5.53 -6.83 -18.31
N THR A 43 6.50 -7.73 -18.44
CA THR A 43 7.93 -7.40 -18.37
C THR A 43 8.48 -6.82 -19.68
N ASP A 44 7.76 -7.00 -20.78
CA ASP A 44 8.10 -6.56 -22.13
C ASP A 44 7.41 -5.25 -22.55
N GLN A 45 6.46 -4.75 -21.76
CA GLN A 45 5.78 -3.48 -22.01
C GLN A 45 6.20 -2.42 -21.00
N PRO A 46 7.21 -1.58 -21.31
CA PRO A 46 7.71 -0.55 -20.39
C PRO A 46 6.66 0.54 -20.06
N ALA A 47 5.55 0.58 -20.81
CA ALA A 47 4.45 1.49 -20.57
C ALA A 47 3.52 1.05 -19.42
N LYS A 48 3.59 -0.21 -18.96
CA LYS A 48 2.69 -0.68 -17.91
C LYS A 48 3.21 -0.31 -16.51
N PRO A 49 2.33 0.19 -15.62
CA PRO A 49 2.73 0.70 -14.32
C PRO A 49 3.25 -0.41 -13.41
N LEU A 50 4.25 -0.08 -12.59
CA LEU A 50 4.61 -0.89 -11.42
C LEU A 50 3.47 -0.82 -10.40
N LEU A 51 2.97 -1.99 -9.99
CA LEU A 51 1.85 -2.14 -9.06
C LEU A 51 2.29 -2.88 -7.78
N LEU A 52 1.36 -2.97 -6.82
CA LEU A 52 1.49 -3.84 -5.66
C LEU A 52 0.47 -4.99 -5.73
N ILE A 53 0.91 -6.18 -5.31
CA ILE A 53 0.04 -7.31 -5.00
C ILE A 53 -0.03 -7.47 -3.49
N ALA A 54 -1.24 -7.60 -2.94
CA ALA A 54 -1.47 -7.88 -1.53
C ALA A 54 -1.65 -9.38 -1.28
N TYR A 55 -0.90 -9.91 -0.33
CA TYR A 55 -1.08 -11.24 0.25
C TYR A 55 -1.40 -11.11 1.74
N GLY A 56 -2.19 -12.04 2.27
CA GLY A 56 -2.22 -12.30 3.70
C GLY A 56 -1.01 -13.12 4.12
N TYR A 57 -0.43 -12.82 5.27
CA TYR A 57 0.63 -13.61 5.89
C TYR A 57 0.19 -14.06 7.27
N MET A 58 0.32 -15.37 7.50
CA MET A 58 0.03 -16.06 8.75
C MET A 58 1.36 -16.40 9.42
N ALA A 59 1.71 -15.65 10.47
CA ALA A 59 3.01 -15.77 11.14
C ALA A 59 3.14 -17.10 11.90
N THR A 60 2.03 -17.59 12.46
CA THR A 60 1.99 -18.85 13.22
C THR A 60 2.36 -20.08 12.37
N SER A 61 1.92 -20.12 11.11
CA SER A 61 2.24 -21.18 10.16
C SER A 61 3.36 -20.82 9.19
N ASN A 62 3.84 -19.57 9.23
CA ASN A 62 4.79 -19.00 8.27
C ASN A 62 4.36 -19.21 6.81
N GLN A 63 3.12 -18.87 6.50
CA GLN A 63 2.51 -19.08 5.19
C GLN A 63 1.87 -17.81 4.65
N TYR A 64 1.87 -17.69 3.32
CA TYR A 64 1.10 -16.68 2.61
C TYR A 64 -0.25 -17.26 2.18
N SER A 65 -1.27 -16.40 2.09
CA SER A 65 -2.56 -16.74 1.52
C SER A 65 -2.43 -17.16 0.05
N SER A 66 -3.26 -18.11 -0.37
CA SER A 66 -3.39 -18.48 -1.80
C SER A 66 -4.22 -17.46 -2.57
N TYR A 67 -5.13 -16.76 -1.87
CA TYR A 67 -5.87 -15.61 -2.39
C TYR A 67 -5.01 -14.35 -2.31
N PHE A 68 -5.03 -13.53 -3.35
CA PHE A 68 -4.26 -12.29 -3.43
C PHE A 68 -5.01 -11.25 -4.26
N ASP A 69 -4.76 -9.98 -3.97
CA ASP A 69 -5.34 -8.84 -4.69
C ASP A 69 -4.27 -8.05 -5.44
N LYS A 70 -4.65 -7.47 -6.58
CA LYS A 70 -3.82 -6.48 -7.27
C LYS A 70 -4.37 -5.10 -6.95
N LEU A 71 -3.50 -4.18 -6.52
CA LEU A 71 -3.88 -2.79 -6.34
C LEU A 71 -3.92 -2.08 -7.70
N GLU A 72 -4.81 -1.10 -7.82
CA GLU A 72 -5.08 -0.37 -9.06
C GLU A 72 -4.44 1.02 -9.04
N VAL A 73 -4.13 1.60 -10.20
CA VAL A 73 -3.60 2.97 -10.26
C VAL A 73 -4.67 3.97 -9.84
N TYR A 74 -4.32 4.90 -8.94
CA TYR A 74 -5.18 6.00 -8.51
C TYR A 74 -4.83 7.29 -9.27
N ASN A 75 -5.80 7.82 -10.02
CA ASN A 75 -5.75 9.13 -10.70
C ASN A 75 -4.51 9.41 -11.58
N ASN A 76 -3.80 8.37 -12.02
CA ASN A 76 -2.51 8.47 -12.71
C ASN A 76 -1.44 9.29 -11.95
N SER A 77 -1.60 9.47 -10.64
CA SER A 77 -0.63 10.13 -9.77
C SER A 77 0.58 9.23 -9.57
N ALA A 78 1.79 9.80 -9.64
CA ALA A 78 3.03 9.05 -9.47
C ALA A 78 4.15 9.89 -8.83
N LEU A 79 5.06 9.20 -8.17
CA LEU A 79 6.35 9.71 -7.73
C LEU A 79 7.44 9.22 -8.69
N ASP A 80 8.11 10.16 -9.36
CA ASP A 80 9.29 9.91 -10.17
C ASP A 80 10.53 9.83 -9.28
N LEU A 81 11.20 8.68 -9.26
CA LEU A 81 12.41 8.47 -8.47
C LEU A 81 13.60 8.12 -9.36
N SER A 82 14.74 8.75 -9.09
CA SER A 82 16.00 8.47 -9.79
C SER A 82 17.11 8.10 -8.79
N GLY A 83 17.96 7.14 -9.15
CA GLY A 83 19.09 6.71 -8.32
C GLY A 83 18.90 5.30 -7.74
N PRO A 84 19.70 4.89 -6.76
CA PRO A 84 19.54 3.59 -6.12
C PRO A 84 18.25 3.57 -5.31
N ILE A 85 17.38 2.61 -5.61
CA ILE A 85 16.07 2.44 -4.98
C ILE A 85 15.98 0.99 -4.47
N ILE A 86 15.48 0.83 -3.25
CA ILE A 86 15.28 -0.46 -2.61
C ILE A 86 13.79 -0.76 -2.58
N MET A 87 13.39 -1.76 -3.36
CA MET A 87 12.01 -2.23 -3.51
C MET A 87 11.80 -3.48 -2.65
N SER A 88 11.61 -3.27 -1.35
CA SER A 88 11.31 -4.32 -0.38
C SER A 88 9.82 -4.59 -0.25
N ASN A 89 9.45 -5.80 0.18
CA ASN A 89 8.06 -6.08 0.55
C ASN A 89 7.60 -5.11 1.63
N ASN A 90 6.44 -4.50 1.40
CA ASN A 90 5.82 -3.54 2.30
C ASN A 90 4.80 -4.26 3.18
N ILE A 91 4.88 -4.08 4.50
CA ILE A 91 4.09 -4.86 5.46
C ILE A 91 3.21 -3.91 6.27
N ILE A 92 1.98 -4.32 6.56
CA ILE A 92 1.09 -3.68 7.52
C ILE A 92 0.38 -4.76 8.36
N SER A 93 0.15 -4.50 9.64
CA SER A 93 -0.55 -5.47 10.49
C SER A 93 -2.04 -5.56 10.12
N LEU A 94 -2.66 -6.71 10.39
CA LEU A 94 -4.12 -6.84 10.26
C LEU A 94 -4.84 -5.82 11.16
N ALA A 95 -4.32 -5.57 12.36
CA ALA A 95 -4.91 -4.60 13.29
C ALA A 95 -4.95 -3.18 12.71
N ASP A 96 -3.85 -2.73 12.09
CA ASP A 96 -3.78 -1.40 11.46
C ASP A 96 -4.70 -1.30 10.24
N ILE A 97 -4.78 -2.35 9.41
CA ILE A 97 -5.76 -2.39 8.31
C ILE A 97 -7.19 -2.34 8.84
N LEU A 98 -7.51 -3.13 9.87
CA LEU A 98 -8.84 -3.11 10.48
C LEU A 98 -9.17 -1.73 11.07
N LEU A 99 -8.19 -1.06 11.67
CA LEU A 99 -8.34 0.32 12.15
C LEU A 99 -8.63 1.28 11.00
N LEU A 100 -7.87 1.20 9.90
CA LEU A 100 -8.05 2.05 8.72
C LEU A 100 -9.45 1.91 8.10
N ILE A 101 -9.96 0.69 7.97
CA ILE A 101 -11.22 0.42 7.25
C ILE A 101 -12.47 0.54 8.13
N ASN A 102 -12.36 0.36 9.45
CA ASN A 102 -13.52 0.35 10.35
C ASN A 102 -13.71 1.63 11.16
N THR A 103 -12.66 2.44 11.33
CA THR A 103 -12.78 3.73 12.03
C THR A 103 -13.61 4.69 11.17
N PRO A 104 -14.65 5.33 11.69
CA PRO A 104 -15.34 6.42 11.00
C PRO A 104 -14.60 7.77 11.14
N ASP A 105 -14.94 8.76 10.31
CA ASP A 105 -14.53 10.16 10.51
C ASP A 105 -15.44 10.90 11.52
N GLU A 106 -15.32 12.23 11.64
CA GLU A 106 -16.16 13.06 12.54
C GLU A 106 -17.66 13.00 12.19
N ASN A 107 -17.98 12.72 10.92
CA ASN A 107 -19.33 12.65 10.41
C ASN A 107 -19.94 11.24 10.50
N GLY A 108 -19.18 10.26 11.03
CA GLY A 108 -19.60 8.86 11.09
C GLY A 108 -19.32 8.07 9.81
N ASP A 109 -18.62 8.66 8.84
CA ASP A 109 -18.38 8.07 7.53
C ASP A 109 -17.18 7.13 7.52
N LYS A 110 -17.31 6.00 6.82
CA LYS A 110 -16.24 5.02 6.62
C LYS A 110 -15.66 5.13 5.21
N PRO A 111 -14.38 4.74 5.01
CA PRO A 111 -13.79 4.77 3.69
C PRO A 111 -14.37 3.67 2.79
N ASP A 112 -14.47 3.97 1.50
CA ASP A 112 -14.79 3.00 0.46
C ASP A 112 -13.54 2.31 -0.09
N TYR A 113 -12.38 2.97 0.01
CA TYR A 113 -11.09 2.41 -0.37
C TYR A 113 -9.93 3.13 0.35
N LEU A 114 -8.75 2.50 0.30
CA LEU A 114 -7.49 3.07 0.75
C LEU A 114 -6.64 3.50 -0.44
N VAL A 115 -5.86 4.56 -0.28
CA VAL A 115 -4.86 5.01 -1.26
C VAL A 115 -3.48 4.93 -0.63
N PHE A 116 -2.62 4.14 -1.26
CA PHE A 116 -1.22 3.94 -0.96
C PHE A 116 -0.41 4.96 -1.75
N ILE A 117 0.20 5.90 -1.04
CA ILE A 117 0.97 6.99 -1.61
C ILE A 117 2.46 6.68 -1.43
N PRO A 118 3.23 6.50 -2.52
CA PRO A 118 4.64 6.16 -2.42
C PRO A 118 5.43 7.27 -1.75
N ASN A 119 6.31 6.87 -0.85
CA ASN A 119 7.26 7.71 -0.14
C ASN A 119 8.62 6.99 -0.05
N VAL A 120 9.68 7.75 0.23
CA VAL A 120 11.05 7.23 0.24
C VAL A 120 11.78 7.69 1.48
N ASN A 121 12.38 6.73 2.18
CA ASN A 121 13.27 7.01 3.28
C ASN A 121 14.54 6.17 3.13
N ARG A 122 15.70 6.82 3.13
CA ARG A 122 17.02 6.16 2.95
C ARG A 122 17.06 5.23 1.72
N GLY A 123 16.35 5.58 0.65
CA GLY A 123 16.27 4.80 -0.59
C GLY A 123 15.28 3.64 -0.57
N HIS A 124 14.67 3.30 0.57
CA HIS A 124 13.58 2.32 0.63
C HIS A 124 12.26 2.96 0.26
N VAL A 125 11.53 2.33 -0.66
CA VAL A 125 10.19 2.75 -1.04
C VAL A 125 9.17 2.10 -0.12
N PHE A 126 8.35 2.94 0.50
CA PHE A 126 7.22 2.56 1.32
C PHE A 126 6.00 3.41 0.96
N TYR A 127 4.85 3.15 1.59
CA TYR A 127 3.60 3.82 1.24
C TYR A 127 2.92 4.39 2.47
N ASP A 128 2.65 5.69 2.44
CA ASP A 128 1.70 6.33 3.36
C ASP A 128 0.29 5.92 2.95
N ILE A 129 -0.58 5.65 3.92
CA ILE A 129 -1.93 5.16 3.63
C ILE A 129 -2.96 6.20 4.00
N LYS A 130 -3.78 6.57 3.02
CA LYS A 130 -4.89 7.51 3.17
C LYS A 130 -6.23 6.80 2.97
N ARG A 131 -7.26 7.33 3.64
CA ARG A 131 -8.63 6.81 3.64
C ARG A 131 -9.49 7.70 2.74
N PHE A 132 -10.26 7.10 1.83
CA PHE A 132 -11.09 7.86 0.90
C PHE A 132 -12.52 7.32 0.86
N LYS A 133 -13.47 8.23 0.69
CA LYS A 133 -14.89 7.95 0.44
C LYS A 133 -15.28 8.49 -0.92
N ARG A 134 -16.10 7.74 -1.65
CA ARG A 134 -16.75 8.17 -2.88
C ARG A 134 -17.99 8.99 -2.54
N ILE A 135 -18.10 10.13 -3.17
CA ILE A 135 -19.28 10.98 -3.14
C ILE A 135 -19.66 11.34 -4.58
N ASP A 136 -20.87 11.87 -4.79
CA ASP A 136 -21.37 12.15 -6.14
C ASP A 136 -20.51 13.16 -6.93
N THR A 137 -19.72 13.97 -6.23
CA THR A 137 -18.81 14.98 -6.83
C THR A 137 -17.37 14.49 -7.02
N GLY A 138 -17.07 13.23 -6.67
CA GLY A 138 -15.74 12.63 -6.76
C GLY A 138 -15.32 11.95 -5.46
N ASP A 139 -14.04 12.05 -5.13
CA ASP A 139 -13.46 11.39 -3.98
C ASP A 139 -13.10 12.40 -2.89
N VAL A 140 -13.41 12.07 -1.63
CA VAL A 140 -13.03 12.88 -0.46
C VAL A 140 -12.10 12.07 0.43
N GLU A 141 -10.96 12.69 0.76
CA GLU A 141 -10.05 12.18 1.78
C GLU A 141 -10.72 12.30 3.16
N LEU A 142 -10.85 11.17 3.86
CA LEU A 142 -11.33 11.13 5.23
C LEU A 142 -10.17 11.30 6.20
N LEU A 143 -10.25 12.32 7.06
CA LEU A 143 -9.26 12.54 8.10
C LEU A 143 -9.41 11.48 9.20
N HIS A 144 -8.27 10.98 9.70
CA HIS A 144 -8.22 10.08 10.84
C HIS A 144 -8.10 10.95 12.10
N ASN A 145 -9.15 10.98 12.94
CA ASN A 145 -9.22 11.88 14.10
C ASN A 145 -8.73 11.26 15.40
N ASN A 146 -8.07 10.10 15.34
CA ASN A 146 -7.51 9.47 16.53
C ASN A 146 -6.06 9.91 16.73
N ASP A 147 -5.65 10.07 17.99
CA ASP A 147 -4.27 10.39 18.44
C ASP A 147 -3.21 9.37 17.99
N THR A 148 -3.61 8.29 17.32
CA THR A 148 -2.73 7.36 16.62
C THR A 148 -2.29 8.01 15.32
N GLY A 149 -1.04 8.47 15.27
CA GLY A 149 -0.42 9.15 14.12
C GLY A 149 -0.51 8.37 12.78
N PRO A 150 0.14 8.88 11.72
CA PRO A 150 -0.01 8.32 10.37
C PRO A 150 0.35 6.83 10.31
N ILE A 151 -0.50 6.04 9.63
CA ILE A 151 -0.24 4.63 9.36
C ILE A 151 0.40 4.51 7.97
N PHE A 152 1.53 3.82 7.92
CA PHE A 152 2.31 3.60 6.72
C PHE A 152 2.74 2.13 6.64
N THR A 153 3.08 1.67 5.43
CA THR A 153 3.69 0.35 5.28
C THR A 153 5.13 0.35 5.76
N ASN A 154 5.57 -0.75 6.37
CA ASN A 154 6.96 -0.91 6.76
C ASN A 154 7.67 -1.86 5.78
N PRO A 155 8.67 -1.41 5.00
CA PRO A 155 9.40 -2.29 4.10
C PRO A 155 10.21 -3.31 4.92
N SER A 156 10.45 -4.52 4.41
CA SER A 156 11.30 -5.52 5.08
C SER A 156 12.67 -5.65 4.39
N PRO A 157 13.81 -5.51 5.11
CA PRO A 157 13.91 -5.13 6.52
C PRO A 157 13.44 -3.68 6.79
N PRO A 158 12.95 -3.37 8.02
CA PRO A 158 12.31 -2.09 8.37
C PRO A 158 13.12 -0.88 7.92
N ALA A 159 12.52 0.00 7.12
CA ALA A 159 13.11 1.31 6.82
C ALA A 159 13.04 2.27 8.02
N THR A 160 12.12 2.00 8.95
CA THR A 160 12.00 2.67 10.24
C THR A 160 12.17 1.64 11.35
N ILE A 161 13.19 1.80 12.20
CA ILE A 161 13.29 1.09 13.46
C ILE A 161 12.24 1.73 14.38
N SER A 162 11.07 1.11 14.53
CA SER A 162 10.17 1.46 15.63
C SER A 162 10.83 1.02 16.92
N VAL A 163 11.26 1.98 17.73
CA VAL A 163 11.63 1.73 19.13
C VAL A 163 10.30 1.61 19.88
N HIS A 164 9.89 0.38 20.19
CA HIS A 164 8.82 0.16 21.17
C HIS A 164 9.31 0.53 22.57
#